data_AF-A0AA43RKZ6-F1
#
_entry.id   AF-A0AA43RKZ6-F1
#
_cell.length_a   1.000
_cell.length_b   1.000
_cell.length_c   1.000
_cell.angle_alpha   90.00
_cell.angle_beta   90.00
_cell.angle_gamma   90.00
#
_symmetry.space_group_name_H-M   'P 1'
#
loop_
_entity.id
_entity.type
_entity.pdbx_description
1 polymer ?
#
loop_
_entity_poly.entity_id
_entity_poly.type
_entity_poly.pdbx_seq_one_letter_code
_entity_poly.pdbx_strand_id
1 'polypeptide(L)'
;VYIIDVVFDNAPADVTKPECAKCLIENKVSEATFESNNAGVYFARDVAKLCEEKNYMLGIRTKRTVINKQTSIEFAADNIKKHFYFKDPSTYKRGSQYWSFMRELTTYPRTGKVPHDDAPDSLSLLENQIRNFIGGKIEVMKRFF
;
A
#
# COMPACT_ATOMS: atom_id res chain seq x y z
N VAL A 1 -10.62 -4.76 -7.19
CA VAL A 1 -9.43 -3.88 -7.08
C VAL A 1 -8.41 -4.36 -8.10
N TYR A 2 -7.83 -3.49 -8.92
CA TYR A 2 -6.79 -3.88 -9.88
C TYR A 2 -5.44 -3.29 -9.48
N ILE A 3 -4.44 -4.13 -9.26
CA ILE A 3 -3.10 -3.72 -8.82
C ILE A 3 -2.23 -3.49 -10.06
N ILE A 4 -2.22 -2.24 -10.53
CA ILE A 4 -1.56 -1.85 -11.78
C ILE A 4 -0.06 -1.56 -11.62
N ASP A 5 0.40 -1.23 -10.43
CA ASP A 5 1.79 -0.86 -10.20
C ASP A 5 2.19 -1.14 -8.75
N VAL A 6 3.49 -1.37 -8.53
CA VAL A 6 4.05 -1.60 -7.19
C VAL A 6 5.44 -0.97 -7.12
N VAL A 7 5.76 -0.40 -5.96
CA VAL A 7 7.13 -0.06 -5.57
C VAL A 7 7.56 -1.10 -4.54
N PHE A 8 8.50 -1.96 -4.93
CA PHE A 8 8.95 -3.12 -4.17
C PHE A 8 10.46 -3.29 -4.32
N ASP A 9 11.21 -2.52 -3.53
CA ASP A 9 12.67 -2.41 -3.58
C ASP A 9 13.27 -2.42 -2.16
N ASN A 10 14.43 -3.07 -2.03
CA ASN A 10 15.22 -3.15 -0.80
C ASN A 10 16.33 -2.08 -0.75
N ALA A 11 16.38 -1.17 -1.74
CA ALA A 11 17.27 -0.03 -1.73
C ALA A 11 17.02 0.90 -0.52
N PRO A 12 17.99 1.74 -0.14
CA PRO A 12 17.81 2.64 0.98
C PRO A 12 16.78 3.74 0.68
N ALA A 13 16.32 4.41 1.74
CA ALA A 13 15.18 5.33 1.67
C ALA A 13 15.39 6.56 0.77
N ASP A 14 16.64 6.93 0.51
CA ASP A 14 17.02 7.99 -0.43
C ASP A 14 16.69 7.62 -1.89
N VAL A 15 16.65 6.33 -2.22
CA VAL A 15 16.24 5.81 -3.53
C VAL A 15 14.73 5.56 -3.58
N THR A 16 14.18 4.91 -2.54
CA THR A 16 12.78 4.45 -2.57
C THR A 16 11.76 5.58 -2.37
N LYS A 17 12.09 6.67 -1.67
CA LYS A 17 11.20 7.84 -1.53
C LYS A 17 10.92 8.55 -2.87
N PRO A 18 11.94 8.93 -3.67
CA PRO A 18 11.71 9.45 -5.03
C PRO A 18 10.94 8.49 -5.93
N GLU A 19 11.21 7.19 -5.83
CA GLU A 19 10.50 6.17 -6.61
C GLU A 19 9.01 6.10 -6.23
N CYS A 20 8.70 6.10 -4.94
CA CYS A 20 7.33 6.16 -4.45
C CYS A 20 6.60 7.43 -4.92
N ALA A 21 7.24 8.60 -4.79
CA ALA A 21 6.68 9.86 -5.28
C ALA A 21 6.42 9.82 -6.80
N LYS A 22 7.36 9.28 -7.58
CA LYS A 22 7.20 9.11 -9.03
C LYS A 22 6.02 8.20 -9.36
N CYS A 23 5.90 7.05 -8.70
CA CYS A 23 4.81 6.11 -8.89
C CYS A 23 3.44 6.78 -8.59
N LEU A 24 3.34 7.56 -7.50
CA LEU A 24 2.11 8.29 -7.16
C LEU A 24 1.72 9.31 -8.24
N ILE A 25 2.68 10.05 -8.77
CA ILE A 25 2.46 11.08 -9.79
C ILE A 25 2.07 10.45 -11.14
N GLU A 26 2.83 9.45 -11.61
CA GLU A 26 2.61 8.80 -12.91
C GLU A 26 1.25 8.10 -12.97
N ASN A 27 0.84 7.48 -11.86
CA ASN A 27 -0.47 6.83 -11.74
C ASN A 27 -1.60 7.79 -11.34
N LYS A 28 -1.32 9.10 -11.20
CA LYS A 28 -2.29 10.14 -10.84
C LYS A 28 -3.10 9.81 -9.58
N VAL A 29 -2.40 9.36 -8.53
CA VAL A 29 -3.00 8.96 -7.26
C VAL A 29 -3.55 10.15 -6.46
N SER A 30 -4.84 10.13 -6.16
CA SER A 30 -5.50 11.16 -5.36
C SER A 30 -5.31 11.01 -3.85
N GLU A 31 -5.15 9.78 -3.35
CA GLU A 31 -5.01 9.49 -1.92
C GLU A 31 -4.02 8.34 -1.69
N ALA A 32 -3.11 8.53 -0.72
CA ALA A 32 -2.14 7.52 -0.30
C ALA A 32 -2.17 7.36 1.21
N THR A 33 -2.10 6.11 1.68
CA THR A 33 -1.98 5.79 3.10
C THR A 33 -0.66 5.09 3.39
N PHE A 34 0.07 5.61 4.38
CA PHE A 34 1.30 5.02 4.89
C PHE A 34 1.07 4.44 6.29
N GLU A 35 1.84 3.43 6.67
CA GLU A 35 1.81 2.93 8.05
C GLU A 35 2.45 3.96 9.00
N SER A 36 1.76 4.25 10.11
CA SER A 36 2.18 5.21 11.12
C SER A 36 3.09 4.57 12.17
N ASN A 37 4.24 4.07 11.74
CA ASN A 37 5.36 3.75 12.63
C ASN A 37 6.40 4.89 12.58
N ASN A 38 7.41 4.89 13.46
CA ASN A 38 8.38 5.98 13.53
C ASN A 38 9.03 6.28 12.17
N ALA A 39 9.40 5.27 11.39
CA ALA A 39 10.01 5.46 10.07
C ALA A 39 8.98 5.87 9.00
N GLY A 40 7.80 5.26 9.01
CA GLY A 40 6.74 5.46 8.03
C GLY A 40 6.17 6.87 8.04
N VAL A 41 6.11 7.53 9.21
CA VAL A 41 5.68 8.93 9.30
C VAL A 41 6.68 9.87 8.59
N TYR A 42 7.99 9.68 8.82
CA TYR A 42 9.01 10.46 8.12
C TYR A 42 9.05 10.14 6.62
N PHE A 43 8.87 8.87 6.26
CA PHE A 43 8.78 8.44 4.86
C PHE A 43 7.63 9.14 4.14
N ALA A 44 6.42 9.10 4.72
CA ALA A 44 5.24 9.75 4.17
C ALA A 44 5.43 11.26 3.99
N ARG A 45 6.01 11.93 5.00
CA ARG A 45 6.28 13.37 4.95
C ARG A 45 7.26 13.73 3.82
N ASP A 46 8.32 12.97 3.66
CA ASP A 46 9.33 13.27 2.65
C ASP A 46 8.81 12.96 1.23
N VAL A 47 8.01 11.90 1.06
CA VAL A 47 7.28 11.64 -0.20
C VAL A 47 6.30 12.77 -0.52
N ALA A 48 5.58 13.31 0.47
CA ALA A 48 4.69 14.45 0.28
C ALA A 48 5.43 15.65 -0.31
N LYS A 49 6.58 16.00 0.27
CA LYS A 49 7.41 17.11 -0.20
C LYS A 49 7.89 16.90 -1.64
N LEU A 50 8.33 15.68 -1.98
CA LEU A 50 8.76 15.35 -3.33
C LEU A 50 7.63 15.48 -4.37
N CYS A 51 6.39 15.17 -3.98
CA CYS A 51 5.22 15.40 -4.82
C CYS A 51 4.91 16.90 -4.98
N GLU A 52 4.97 17.66 -3.89
CA GLU A 52 4.76 19.12 -3.89
C GLU A 52 5.80 19.86 -4.75
N GLU A 53 7.08 19.47 -4.67
CA GLU A 53 8.16 20.00 -5.52
C GLU A 53 7.91 19.77 -7.02
N LYS A 54 7.13 18.74 -7.36
CA LYS A 54 6.69 18.42 -8.73
C LYS A 54 5.32 19.00 -9.06
N ASN A 55 4.79 19.89 -8.21
CA ASN A 55 3.48 20.52 -8.33
C ASN A 55 2.32 19.50 -8.40
N TYR A 56 2.46 18.38 -7.68
CA TYR A 56 1.45 17.34 -7.59
C TYR A 56 0.85 17.27 -6.19
N MET A 57 -0.46 17.53 -6.09
CA MET A 57 -1.20 17.49 -4.83
C MET A 57 -1.96 16.18 -4.68
N LEU A 58 -1.79 15.53 -3.54
CA LEU A 58 -2.52 14.33 -3.15
C LEU A 58 -2.82 14.31 -1.64
N GLY A 59 -3.86 13.59 -1.24
CA GLY A 59 -4.17 13.36 0.17
C GLY A 59 -3.25 12.28 0.76
N ILE A 60 -2.30 12.65 1.60
CA ILE A 60 -1.46 11.69 2.33
C ILE A 60 -2.01 11.50 3.74
N ARG A 61 -2.22 10.24 4.14
CA ARG A 61 -2.61 9.86 5.49
C ARG A 61 -1.62 8.86 6.06
N THR A 62 -1.47 8.87 7.38
CA THR A 62 -0.74 7.84 8.12
C THR A 62 -1.70 7.08 9.01
N LYS A 63 -1.64 5.74 9.02
CA LYS A 63 -2.50 4.90 9.85
C LYS A 63 -1.69 3.98 10.73
N ARG A 64 -1.96 4.02 12.04
CA ARG A 64 -1.36 3.09 12.99
C ARG A 64 -2.11 1.76 12.94
N THR A 65 -1.37 0.67 12.77
CA THR A 65 -1.86 -0.70 12.87
C THR A 65 -1.67 -1.18 14.31
N VAL A 66 -2.70 -1.81 14.87
CA VAL A 66 -2.67 -2.41 16.22
C VAL A 66 -2.81 -3.93 16.18
N ILE A 67 -3.25 -4.46 15.03
CA ILE A 67 -3.42 -5.89 14.78
C ILE A 67 -2.06 -6.46 14.37
N ASN A 68 -1.77 -7.67 14.84
CA ASN A 68 -0.59 -8.41 14.41
C ASN A 68 -0.59 -8.59 12.87
N LYS A 69 0.56 -8.39 12.22
CA LYS A 69 0.72 -8.47 10.76
C LYS A 69 0.18 -9.78 10.18
N GLN A 70 0.58 -10.93 10.71
CA GLN A 70 0.16 -12.24 10.19
C GLN A 70 -1.35 -12.42 10.30
N THR A 71 -1.94 -11.99 11.41
CA THR A 71 -3.38 -12.00 11.62
C THR A 71 -4.10 -11.08 10.62
N SER A 72 -3.58 -9.86 10.39
CA SER A 72 -4.14 -8.91 9.41
C SER A 72 -4.12 -9.50 7.99
N ILE A 73 -3.00 -10.09 7.60
CA ILE A 73 -2.82 -10.76 6.30
C ILE A 73 -3.82 -11.91 6.16
N GLU A 74 -3.95 -12.77 7.18
CA GLU A 74 -4.86 -13.92 7.13
C GLU A 74 -6.33 -13.49 7.02
N PHE A 75 -6.74 -12.45 7.74
CA PHE A 75 -8.09 -11.88 7.61
C PHE A 75 -8.35 -11.29 6.22
N ALA A 76 -7.39 -10.58 5.64
CA ALA A 76 -7.53 -9.96 4.32
C ALA A 76 -7.44 -10.96 3.15
N ALA A 77 -6.79 -12.11 3.36
CA ALA A 77 -6.42 -13.04 2.29
C ALA A 77 -7.62 -13.55 1.47
N ASP A 78 -8.75 -13.87 2.11
CA ASP A 78 -9.93 -14.37 1.39
C ASP A 78 -10.51 -13.30 0.46
N ASN A 79 -10.61 -12.06 0.94
CA ASN A 79 -11.13 -10.95 0.15
C ASN A 79 -10.16 -10.58 -1.00
N ILE A 80 -8.85 -10.57 -0.73
CA ILE A 80 -7.83 -10.31 -1.75
C ILE A 80 -7.92 -11.35 -2.87
N LYS A 81 -7.97 -12.66 -2.55
CA LYS A 81 -8.03 -13.73 -3.56
C LYS A 81 -9.26 -13.63 -4.47
N LYS A 82 -10.41 -13.17 -3.93
CA LYS A 82 -11.67 -13.10 -4.67
C LYS A 82 -11.84 -11.81 -5.48
N HIS A 83 -11.30 -10.69 -4.98
CA HIS A 83 -11.65 -9.36 -5.49
C HIS A 83 -10.47 -8.52 -5.94
N PHE A 84 -9.23 -8.99 -5.79
CA PHE A 84 -8.04 -8.32 -6.29
C PHE A 84 -7.55 -9.02 -7.55
N TYR A 85 -7.22 -8.21 -8.54
CA TYR A 85 -6.71 -8.63 -9.83
C TYR A 85 -5.28 -8.08 -9.98
N PHE A 86 -4.39 -8.91 -10.50
CA PHE A 86 -2.98 -8.58 -10.71
C PHE A 86 -2.66 -8.63 -12.21
N LYS A 87 -1.52 -8.07 -12.59
CA LYS A 87 -1.00 -8.18 -13.96
C LYS A 87 -0.77 -9.65 -14.33
N ASP A 88 -1.03 -9.98 -15.59
CA ASP A 88 -0.70 -11.29 -16.13
C ASP A 88 0.83 -11.47 -16.20
N PRO A 89 1.39 -12.66 -15.91
CA PRO A 89 2.83 -12.91 -15.98
C PRO A 89 3.51 -12.53 -17.29
N SER A 90 2.79 -12.51 -18.41
CA SER A 90 3.31 -12.06 -19.72
C SER A 90 3.55 -10.55 -19.80
N THR A 91 2.94 -9.76 -18.91
CA THR A 91 2.94 -8.29 -18.95
C THR A 91 4.00 -7.64 -18.06
N TYR A 92 4.78 -8.43 -17.32
CA TYR A 92 5.91 -7.93 -16.53
C TYR A 92 7.15 -8.80 -16.69
N LYS A 93 8.32 -8.15 -16.69
CA LYS A 93 9.61 -8.82 -16.86
C LYS A 93 10.03 -9.55 -15.59
N ARG A 94 10.63 -10.74 -15.71
CA ARG A 94 11.31 -11.41 -14.59
C ARG A 94 12.39 -10.50 -13.98
N GLY A 95 12.46 -10.47 -12.66
CA GLY A 95 13.39 -9.61 -11.92
C GLY A 95 12.94 -8.15 -11.80
N SER A 96 11.79 -7.76 -12.35
CA SER A 96 11.18 -6.47 -12.04
C SER A 96 10.66 -6.43 -10.60
N GLN A 97 10.39 -5.24 -10.08
CA GLN A 97 9.75 -5.08 -8.77
C GLN A 97 8.39 -5.78 -8.70
N TYR A 98 7.57 -5.67 -9.77
CA TYR A 98 6.30 -6.38 -9.87
C TYR A 98 6.48 -7.91 -9.82
N TRP A 99 7.51 -8.44 -10.49
CA TRP A 99 7.82 -9.87 -10.41
C TRP A 99 8.23 -10.29 -8.99
N SER A 100 9.09 -9.52 -8.32
CA SER A 100 9.53 -9.78 -6.96
C SER A 100 8.37 -9.73 -5.95
N PHE A 101 7.49 -8.74 -6.10
CA PHE A 101 6.27 -8.60 -5.33
C PHE A 101 5.36 -9.82 -5.49
N MET A 102 5.08 -10.23 -6.73
CA MET A 102 4.25 -11.40 -7.01
C MET A 102 4.88 -12.70 -6.49
N ARG A 103 6.21 -12.83 -6.57
CA ARG A 103 6.93 -13.98 -6.02
C ARG A 103 6.74 -14.07 -4.51
N GLU A 104 6.93 -12.98 -3.78
CA GLU A 104 6.73 -12.97 -2.32
C GLU A 104 5.27 -13.24 -1.96
N LEU A 105 4.33 -12.57 -2.61
CA LEU A 105 2.90 -12.74 -2.36
C LEU A 105 2.42 -14.19 -2.57
N THR A 106 2.92 -14.87 -3.60
CA THR A 106 2.50 -16.24 -3.95
C THR A 106 3.26 -17.34 -3.21
N THR A 107 4.37 -16.99 -2.54
CA THR A 107 5.18 -17.94 -1.75
C THR A 107 5.09 -17.72 -0.25
N TYR A 108 4.32 -16.72 0.18
CA TYR A 108 4.05 -16.45 1.60
C TYR A 108 3.45 -17.68 2.30
N PRO A 109 4.14 -18.26 3.31
CA PRO A 109 3.64 -19.42 4.02
C PRO A 109 2.60 -19.02 5.07
N ARG A 110 1.51 -19.79 5.18
CA ARG A 110 0.49 -19.57 6.23
C ARG A 110 1.03 -19.80 7.63
N THR A 111 1.89 -20.80 7.79
CA THR A 111 2.46 -21.24 9.07
C THR A 111 3.98 -21.37 8.96
N GLY A 112 4.66 -21.27 10.10
CA GLY A 112 6.11 -21.39 10.19
C GLY A 112 6.83 -20.05 10.10
N LYS A 113 8.13 -20.10 9.81
CA LYS A 113 8.98 -18.91 9.75
C LYS A 113 8.72 -18.16 8.44
N VAL A 114 8.25 -16.93 8.55
CA VAL A 114 8.06 -16.02 7.42
C VAL A 114 9.33 -15.18 7.26
N PRO A 115 10.09 -15.33 6.16
CA PRO A 115 11.31 -14.54 5.94
C PRO A 115 11.00 -13.10 5.54
N HIS A 116 9.95 -12.90 4.73
CA HIS A 116 9.51 -11.61 4.21
C HIS A 116 7.98 -11.60 4.08
N ASP A 117 7.35 -10.47 4.40
CA ASP A 117 5.90 -10.30 4.42
C ASP A 117 5.42 -8.95 3.86
N ASP A 118 6.29 -8.14 3.27
CA ASP A 118 6.01 -6.79 2.82
C ASP A 118 4.91 -6.74 1.72
N ALA A 119 4.95 -7.66 0.76
CA ALA A 119 3.96 -7.77 -0.30
C ALA A 119 2.55 -8.11 0.24
N PRO A 120 2.34 -9.20 1.01
CA PRO A 120 1.03 -9.48 1.60
C PRO A 120 0.61 -8.45 2.66
N ASP A 121 1.53 -7.88 3.45
CA ASP A 121 1.24 -6.86 4.45
C ASP A 121 0.68 -5.58 3.81
N SER A 122 1.32 -5.09 2.74
CA SER A 122 0.86 -3.91 1.99
C SER A 122 -0.53 -4.10 1.38
N LEU A 123 -0.84 -5.29 0.86
CA LEU A 123 -2.19 -5.61 0.36
C LEU A 123 -3.21 -5.72 1.48
N SER A 124 -2.82 -6.25 2.65
CA SER A 124 -3.70 -6.29 3.81
C SER A 124 -4.07 -4.88 4.28
N LEU A 125 -3.12 -3.93 4.24
CA LEU A 125 -3.39 -2.53 4.54
C LEU A 125 -4.36 -1.91 3.52
N LEU A 126 -4.17 -2.17 2.23
CA LEU A 126 -5.05 -1.68 1.17
C LEU A 126 -6.48 -2.25 1.28
N GLU A 127 -6.62 -3.56 1.49
CA GLU A 127 -7.92 -4.22 1.73
C GLU A 127 -8.64 -3.56 2.92
N ASN A 128 -7.92 -3.41 4.03
CA ASN A 128 -8.45 -2.80 5.24
C ASN A 128 -8.90 -1.35 5.00
N GLN A 129 -8.18 -0.58 4.17
CA GLN A 129 -8.62 0.77 3.80
C GLN A 129 -9.95 0.72 3.06
N ILE A 130 -10.02 -0.05 1.97
CA ILE A 130 -11.21 -0.14 1.12
C ILE A 130 -12.43 -0.59 1.93
N ARG A 131 -12.25 -1.57 2.81
CA ARG A 131 -13.30 -2.06 3.71
C ARG A 131 -13.82 -0.98 4.67
N ASN A 132 -12.95 -0.11 5.18
CA ASN A 132 -13.33 1.00 6.06
C ASN A 132 -13.97 2.18 5.30
N PHE A 133 -13.65 2.39 4.03
CA PHE A 133 -14.29 3.42 3.20
C PHE A 133 -15.78 3.14 2.95
N ILE A 134 -16.17 1.87 2.82
CA ILE A 134 -17.54 1.48 2.47
C ILE A 134 -18.52 1.59 3.67
N GLY A 135 -18.01 1.75 4.90
CA GLY A 135 -18.81 1.76 6.13
C GLY A 135 -19.09 3.13 6.75
N GLY A 136 -18.68 4.24 6.13
CA GLY A 136 -18.84 5.58 6.70
C GLY A 136 -20.30 6.00 6.80
N LYS A 137 -20.89 5.94 8.01
CA LYS A 137 -22.21 6.50 8.29
C LYS A 137 -22.13 8.04 8.23
N ILE A 138 -22.76 8.64 7.23
CA ILE A 138 -22.88 10.11 7.15
C ILE A 138 -23.92 10.54 8.17
N GLU A 139 -23.47 11.06 9.31
CA GLU A 139 -24.36 11.71 10.26
C GLU A 139 -24.45 13.20 9.91
N VAL A 140 -25.60 13.59 9.36
CA VAL A 140 -25.90 15.00 9.07
C VAL A 140 -26.15 15.71 10.39
N MET A 141 -25.11 16.33 10.94
CA MET A 141 -25.22 17.23 12.08
C MET A 141 -25.78 18.59 11.61
N LYS A 142 -26.83 19.09 12.27
CA LYS A 142 -27.27 20.48 12.07
C LYS A 142 -26.12 21.40 12.47
N ARG A 143 -25.74 22.32 11.58
CA ARG A 143 -24.89 23.45 11.97
C ARG A 143 -25.63 24.22 13.06
N PHE A 144 -24.97 24.43 14.19
CA PHE A 144 -25.35 25.52 15.07
C PHE A 144 -24.93 26.81 14.36
N PHE A 145 -25.82 27.80 14.37
CA PHE A 145 -25.84 29.07 13.61
C PHE A 145 -26.50 28.99 12.24
#